data_AF-A0A6P0Y459-F1
#
_entry.id   AF-A0A6P0Y459-F1
#
_cell.length_a   1.000
_cell.length_b   1.000
_cell.length_c   1.000
_cell.angle_alpha   90.00
_cell.angle_beta   90.00
_cell.angle_gamma   90.00
#
_symmetry.space_group_name_H-M   'P 1'
#
loop_
_entity.id
_entity.type
_entity.pdbx_description
1 polymer ?
#
loop_
_entity_poly.entity_id
_entity_poly.type
_entity_poly.pdbx_seq_one_letter_code
_entity_poly.pdbx_strand_id
1 'polypeptide(L)'
;MQVLGTFSKFEQCVFNMALINICDSESYVGQEMHKQYRDWKQSTNETVYNPWLDLHQFTIYLPHPDQEYEDVTLEEGLTKGYNVEVQPVKDPSELIYDMPEGGHFVTVLKQRRVNGNFVIAAIGIFVRSLALLSLDVIIDPDQGEYQSLVIKHPIIRDYPQDWETRLRRFLQGETRGE
;
A
#
# COMPACT_ATOMS: atom_id res chain seq x y z
N MET A 1 -3.25 21.69 -2.67
CA MET A 1 -4.67 21.30 -2.76
C MET A 1 -4.95 20.33 -1.62
N GLN A 2 -5.66 20.77 -0.57
CA GLN A 2 -5.95 19.92 0.60
C GLN A 2 -7.16 19.03 0.29
N VAL A 3 -6.94 17.71 0.24
CA VAL A 3 -7.97 16.71 -0.05
C VAL A 3 -8.61 16.26 1.26
N LEU A 4 -9.62 17.00 1.72
CA LEU A 4 -10.56 16.57 2.75
C LEU A 4 -11.83 16.11 2.04
N GLY A 5 -12.14 14.81 1.98
CA GLY A 5 -13.44 14.38 1.46
C GLY A 5 -13.66 12.88 1.21
N THR A 6 -12.66 12.15 0.72
CA THR A 6 -12.91 10.78 0.17
C THR A 6 -12.82 9.67 1.22
N PHE A 7 -11.90 9.81 2.17
CA PHE A 7 -11.73 8.89 3.29
C PHE A 7 -11.96 9.59 4.63
N SER A 8 -12.72 8.93 5.50
CA SER A 8 -12.97 9.30 6.89
C SER A 8 -11.69 9.35 7.72
N LYS A 9 -11.76 9.98 8.90
CA LYS A 9 -10.65 10.00 9.85
C LYS A 9 -10.20 8.59 10.25
N PHE A 10 -11.15 7.67 10.40
CA PHE A 10 -10.85 6.28 10.71
C PHE A 10 -10.04 5.62 9.59
N GLU A 11 -10.47 5.76 8.33
CA GLU A 11 -9.75 5.19 7.19
C GLU A 11 -8.35 5.80 7.04
N GLN A 12 -8.20 7.09 7.31
CA GLN A 12 -6.88 7.74 7.37
C GLN A 12 -5.99 7.10 8.46
N CYS A 13 -6.53 6.79 9.64
CA CYS A 13 -5.78 6.07 10.67
C CYS A 13 -5.37 4.67 10.19
N VAL A 14 -6.26 3.94 9.52
CA VAL A 14 -5.94 2.60 8.98
C VAL A 14 -4.81 2.68 7.94
N PHE A 15 -4.84 3.67 7.03
CA PHE A 15 -3.76 3.90 6.07
C PHE A 15 -2.45 4.28 6.75
N ASN A 16 -2.50 5.10 7.79
CA ASN A 16 -1.33 5.47 8.57
C ASN A 16 -0.68 4.24 9.21
N MET A 17 -1.47 3.36 9.81
CA MET A 17 -0.97 2.11 10.38
C MET A 17 -0.43 1.17 9.31
N ALA A 18 -1.08 1.08 8.14
CA ALA A 18 -0.58 0.31 7.01
C ALA A 18 0.79 0.81 6.54
N LEU A 19 0.95 2.13 6.35
CA LEU A 19 2.22 2.73 5.95
C LEU A 19 3.34 2.52 6.97
N ILE A 20 3.03 2.63 8.27
CA ILE A 20 3.99 2.34 9.35
C ILE A 20 4.47 0.89 9.24
N ASN A 21 3.56 -0.07 9.11
CA ASN A 21 3.91 -1.49 9.05
C ASN A 21 4.66 -1.82 7.75
N ILE A 22 4.25 -1.30 6.59
CA ILE A 22 4.96 -1.51 5.32
C ILE A 22 6.40 -0.98 5.41
N CYS A 23 6.61 0.18 6.04
CA CYS A 23 7.93 0.79 6.15
C CYS A 23 8.81 0.23 7.29
N ASP A 24 8.27 -0.61 8.16
CA ASP A 24 9.00 -1.22 9.27
C ASP A 24 9.36 -2.68 8.95
N SER A 25 10.65 -2.95 8.78
CA SER A 25 11.16 -4.30 8.48
C SER A 25 10.94 -5.30 9.61
N GLU A 26 10.81 -4.80 10.85
CA GLU A 26 10.60 -5.63 12.03
C GLU A 26 9.11 -5.89 12.31
N SER A 27 8.22 -5.18 11.62
CA SER A 27 6.78 -5.44 11.70
C SER A 27 6.43 -6.83 11.18
N TYR A 28 5.26 -7.34 11.55
CA TYR A 28 4.76 -8.60 11.01
C TYR A 28 4.73 -8.59 9.47
N VAL A 29 4.28 -7.47 8.87
CA VAL A 29 4.21 -7.29 7.42
C VAL A 29 5.61 -7.28 6.80
N GLY A 30 6.56 -6.58 7.41
CA GLY A 30 7.96 -6.54 6.96
C GLY A 30 8.60 -7.93 7.01
N GLN A 31 8.40 -8.67 8.10
CA GLN A 31 8.89 -10.04 8.25
C GLN A 31 8.23 -11.01 7.26
N GLU A 32 6.91 -10.92 7.06
CA GLU A 32 6.18 -11.77 6.12
C GLU A 32 6.59 -11.46 4.67
N MET A 33 6.82 -10.19 4.32
CA MET A 33 7.40 -9.80 3.02
C MET A 33 8.75 -10.48 2.80
N HIS A 34 9.66 -10.38 3.79
CA HIS A 34 10.97 -11.02 3.72
C HIS A 34 10.88 -12.54 3.56
N LYS A 35 9.92 -13.18 4.25
CA LYS A 35 9.68 -14.62 4.16
C LYS A 35 9.16 -15.02 2.79
N GLN A 36 8.07 -14.42 2.32
CA GLN A 36 7.50 -14.73 1.01
C GLN A 36 8.47 -14.49 -0.13
N TYR A 37 9.27 -13.42 -0.04
CA TYR A 37 10.33 -13.13 -0.99
C TYR A 37 11.39 -14.24 -1.04
N ARG A 38 11.86 -14.70 0.13
CA ARG A 38 12.83 -15.81 0.21
C ARG A 38 12.25 -17.09 -0.39
N ASP A 39 11.01 -17.42 -0.05
CA ASP A 39 10.34 -18.63 -0.54
C ASP A 39 10.19 -18.59 -2.07
N TRP A 40 9.81 -17.43 -2.61
CA TRP A 40 9.73 -17.22 -4.06
C TRP A 40 11.09 -17.34 -4.75
N LYS A 41 12.15 -16.67 -4.28
CA LYS A 41 13.49 -16.77 -4.88
C LYS A 41 14.11 -18.16 -4.76
N GLN A 42 13.82 -18.90 -3.68
CA GLN A 42 14.19 -20.32 -3.57
C GLN A 42 13.50 -21.15 -4.65
N SER A 43 12.22 -20.89 -4.93
CA SER A 43 11.49 -21.60 -5.99
C SER A 43 11.99 -21.31 -7.40
N THR A 44 12.59 -20.13 -7.64
CA THR A 44 13.17 -19.72 -8.93
C THR A 44 14.68 -19.98 -9.04
N ASN A 45 15.33 -20.46 -7.97
CA ASN A 45 16.77 -20.69 -7.87
C ASN A 45 17.63 -19.44 -8.11
N GLU A 46 17.11 -18.27 -7.72
CA GLU A 46 17.77 -16.96 -7.84
C GLU A 46 18.41 -16.52 -6.52
N THR A 47 19.44 -15.67 -6.61
CA THR A 47 20.13 -15.15 -5.41
C THR A 47 19.30 -14.05 -4.73
N VAL A 48 19.14 -14.16 -3.41
CA VAL A 48 18.42 -13.21 -2.57
C VAL A 48 19.30 -11.96 -2.32
N TYR A 49 19.00 -10.84 -2.99
CA TYR A 49 19.72 -9.57 -2.79
C TYR A 49 18.95 -8.58 -1.88
N ASN A 50 17.85 -8.01 -2.38
CA ASN A 50 17.05 -7.01 -1.68
C ASN A 50 15.59 -7.12 -2.13
N PRO A 51 14.63 -7.47 -1.24
CA PRO A 51 13.23 -7.66 -1.62
C PRO A 51 12.61 -6.40 -2.22
N TRP A 52 13.10 -5.22 -1.84
CA TRP A 52 12.51 -3.96 -2.28
C TRP A 52 12.82 -3.59 -3.74
N LEU A 53 13.75 -4.29 -4.39
CA LEU A 53 14.03 -4.09 -5.82
C LEU A 53 13.06 -4.87 -6.71
N ASP A 54 12.46 -5.94 -6.18
CA ASP A 54 11.44 -6.71 -6.88
C ASP A 54 10.05 -6.09 -6.67
N LEU A 55 9.20 -6.22 -7.68
CA LEU A 55 7.84 -5.70 -7.64
C LEU A 55 6.97 -6.55 -6.70
N HIS A 56 6.31 -5.87 -5.78
CA HIS A 56 5.38 -6.47 -4.81
C HIS A 56 4.00 -5.84 -4.98
N GLN A 57 2.98 -6.61 -4.61
CA GLN A 57 1.63 -6.10 -4.41
C GLN A 57 1.34 -6.05 -2.91
N PHE A 58 0.95 -4.89 -2.42
CA PHE A 58 0.36 -4.71 -1.10
C PHE A 58 -1.15 -4.64 -1.21
N THR A 59 -1.85 -5.44 -0.41
CA THR A 59 -3.30 -5.35 -0.26
C THR A 59 -3.59 -4.72 1.10
N ILE A 60 -4.20 -3.53 1.10
CA ILE A 60 -4.58 -2.81 2.32
C ILE A 60 -6.08 -2.99 2.54
N TYR A 61 -6.44 -3.55 3.68
CA TYR A 61 -7.81 -3.74 4.11
C TYR A 61 -8.27 -2.54 4.96
N LEU A 62 -9.38 -1.92 4.57
CA LEU A 62 -10.11 -0.91 5.33
C LEU A 62 -11.34 -1.59 5.95
N PRO A 63 -11.23 -2.12 7.18
CA PRO A 63 -12.35 -2.78 7.84
C PRO A 63 -13.45 -1.79 8.19
N HIS A 64 -14.64 -2.28 8.52
CA HIS A 64 -15.66 -1.44 9.13
C HIS A 64 -15.17 -0.94 10.52
N PRO A 65 -15.46 0.30 10.95
CA PRO A 65 -15.02 0.80 12.26
C PRO A 65 -15.48 -0.04 13.44
N ASP A 66 -16.67 -0.65 13.31
CA ASP A 66 -17.26 -1.55 14.31
C ASP A 66 -16.91 -3.04 14.07
N GLN A 67 -15.88 -3.33 13.27
CA GLN A 67 -15.42 -4.71 13.05
C GLN A 67 -14.61 -5.21 14.26
N GLU A 68 -14.76 -6.48 14.60
CA GLU A 68 -13.92 -7.18 15.58
C GLU A 68 -13.02 -8.17 14.85
N TYR A 69 -11.78 -8.35 15.35
CA TYR A 69 -10.92 -9.46 14.97
C TYR A 69 -11.12 -10.63 15.94
N GLU A 70 -10.78 -11.84 15.50
CA GLU A 70 -10.78 -13.01 16.38
C GLU A 70 -9.70 -12.84 17.46
N ASP A 71 -10.10 -12.94 18.72
CA ASP A 71 -9.24 -12.89 19.93
C ASP A 71 -8.43 -11.60 20.18
N VAL A 72 -8.52 -10.58 19.32
CA VAL A 72 -7.85 -9.27 19.49
C VAL A 72 -8.75 -8.12 19.10
N THR A 73 -8.49 -6.94 19.67
CA THR A 73 -9.23 -5.72 19.28
C THR A 73 -8.83 -5.26 17.88
N LEU A 74 -9.72 -4.53 17.20
CA LEU A 74 -9.42 -3.90 15.92
C LEU A 74 -8.16 -3.02 15.99
N GLU A 75 -8.04 -2.19 17.02
CA GLU A 75 -6.89 -1.32 17.24
C GLU A 75 -5.58 -2.11 17.37
N GLU A 76 -5.60 -3.18 18.17
CA GLU A 76 -4.43 -4.04 18.34
C GLU A 76 -4.04 -4.74 17.04
N GLY A 77 -5.02 -5.28 16.30
CA GLY A 77 -4.77 -5.92 15.01
C GLY A 77 -4.20 -4.94 13.98
N LEU A 78 -4.73 -3.72 13.90
CA LEU A 78 -4.19 -2.66 13.03
C LEU A 78 -2.75 -2.28 13.42
N THR A 79 -2.46 -2.26 14.72
CA THR A 79 -1.09 -1.99 15.21
C THR A 79 -0.11 -3.07 14.80
N LYS A 80 -0.55 -4.33 14.74
CA LYS A 80 0.24 -5.47 14.26
C LYS A 80 0.26 -5.60 12.74
N GLY A 81 -0.40 -4.70 12.01
CA GLY A 81 -0.44 -4.73 10.54
C GLY A 81 -1.33 -5.83 9.95
N TYR A 82 -2.31 -6.35 10.72
CA TYR A 82 -3.23 -7.41 10.24
C TYR A 82 -4.10 -6.96 9.06
N ASN A 83 -4.15 -5.65 8.80
CA ASN A 83 -4.86 -5.08 7.67
C ASN A 83 -4.01 -4.95 6.41
N VAL A 84 -2.81 -5.53 6.38
CA VAL A 84 -1.95 -5.50 5.19
C VAL A 84 -1.48 -6.90 4.86
N GLU A 85 -1.67 -7.27 3.61
CA GLU A 85 -1.04 -8.43 3.01
C GLU A 85 -0.05 -7.98 1.95
N VAL A 86 0.95 -8.82 1.72
CA VAL A 86 1.99 -8.61 0.70
C VAL A 86 2.15 -9.88 -0.09
N GLN A 87 2.39 -9.76 -1.39
CA GLN A 87 2.73 -10.87 -2.28
C GLN A 87 3.67 -10.40 -3.40
N PRO A 88 4.57 -11.28 -3.90
CA PRO A 88 5.38 -10.95 -5.07
C PRO A 88 4.51 -10.89 -6.33
N VAL A 89 4.80 -9.94 -7.23
CA VAL A 89 4.16 -9.89 -8.55
C VAL A 89 4.95 -10.80 -9.49
N LYS A 90 4.30 -11.90 -9.93
CA LYS A 90 4.94 -12.91 -10.78
C LYS A 90 5.01 -12.48 -12.25
N ASP A 91 3.98 -11.79 -12.72
CA ASP A 91 3.90 -11.25 -14.08
C ASP A 91 3.48 -9.77 -14.03
N PRO A 92 4.43 -8.82 -14.19
CA PRO A 92 4.12 -7.40 -14.22
C PRO A 92 3.16 -7.00 -15.35
N SER A 93 3.05 -7.80 -16.43
CA SER A 93 2.15 -7.50 -17.56
C SER A 93 0.66 -7.68 -17.21
N GLU A 94 0.35 -8.34 -16.09
CA GLU A 94 -1.01 -8.46 -15.57
C GLU A 94 -1.47 -7.22 -14.80
N LEU A 95 -0.57 -6.27 -14.53
CA LEU A 95 -0.90 -5.04 -13.81
C LEU A 95 -1.49 -3.98 -14.74
N ILE A 96 -2.42 -3.21 -14.18
CA ILE A 96 -3.08 -2.09 -14.88
C ILE A 96 -2.14 -0.85 -14.97
N TYR A 97 -1.08 -0.82 -14.15
CA TYR A 97 -0.08 0.26 -14.13
C TYR A 97 1.24 -0.18 -14.76
N ASP A 98 1.83 0.72 -15.55
CA ASP A 98 3.25 0.68 -15.83
C ASP A 98 4.02 1.02 -14.55
N MET A 99 4.56 0.01 -13.89
CA MET A 99 5.22 0.16 -12.60
C MET A 99 6.65 0.69 -12.78
N PRO A 100 6.99 1.89 -12.27
CA PRO A 100 8.37 2.35 -12.25
C PRO A 100 9.21 1.49 -11.30
N GLU A 101 10.49 1.31 -11.63
CA GLU A 101 11.44 0.56 -10.80
C GLU A 101 11.53 1.13 -9.37
N GLY A 102 11.38 0.27 -8.35
CA GLY A 102 11.31 0.67 -6.94
C GLY A 102 9.92 1.10 -6.46
N GLY A 103 8.90 1.00 -7.30
CA GLY A 103 7.49 1.15 -6.95
C GLY A 103 6.84 -0.19 -6.65
N HIS A 104 5.85 -0.19 -5.77
CA HIS A 104 5.07 -1.39 -5.46
C HIS A 104 3.60 -1.15 -5.74
N PHE A 105 2.93 -2.15 -6.30
CA PHE A 105 1.51 -2.05 -6.61
C PHE A 105 0.70 -2.12 -5.31
N VAL A 106 -0.37 -1.33 -5.23
CA VAL A 106 -1.24 -1.28 -4.05
C VAL A 106 -2.67 -1.50 -4.49
N THR A 107 -3.35 -2.43 -3.82
CA THR A 107 -4.80 -2.59 -3.88
C THR A 107 -5.38 -2.23 -2.53
N VAL A 108 -6.42 -1.39 -2.51
CA VAL A 108 -7.15 -1.06 -1.29
C VAL A 108 -8.52 -1.68 -1.36
N LEU A 109 -8.85 -2.48 -0.36
CA LEU A 109 -10.13 -3.13 -0.23
C LEU A 109 -10.90 -2.55 0.97
N LYS A 110 -12.15 -2.14 0.77
CA LYS A 110 -12.99 -1.53 1.80
C LYS A 110 -14.19 -2.41 2.14
N GLN A 111 -14.43 -2.54 3.44
CA GLN A 111 -15.61 -3.20 3.99
C GLN A 111 -16.66 -2.14 4.36
N ARG A 112 -17.85 -2.19 3.75
CA ARG A 112 -18.91 -1.19 3.98
C ARG A 112 -19.86 -1.53 5.13
N ARG A 113 -19.88 -2.78 5.58
CA ARG A 113 -20.77 -3.29 6.64
C ARG A 113 -19.96 -4.20 7.56
N VAL A 114 -20.30 -4.25 8.85
CA VAL A 114 -19.74 -5.24 9.79
C VAL A 114 -19.95 -6.64 9.23
N ASN A 115 -18.90 -7.47 9.25
CA ASN A 115 -18.87 -8.83 8.68
C ASN A 115 -19.26 -8.90 7.18
N GLY A 116 -19.19 -7.79 6.47
CA GLY A 116 -19.44 -7.71 5.03
C GLY A 116 -18.21 -8.12 4.22
N ASN A 117 -18.42 -8.30 2.91
CA ASN A 117 -17.31 -8.53 1.98
C ASN A 117 -16.51 -7.24 1.77
N PHE A 118 -15.22 -7.44 1.52
CA PHE A 118 -14.31 -6.42 1.04
C PHE A 118 -14.51 -6.17 -0.46
N VAL A 119 -14.49 -4.90 -0.86
CA VAL A 119 -14.63 -4.48 -2.26
C VAL A 119 -13.52 -3.50 -2.60
N ILE A 120 -12.99 -3.56 -3.83
CA ILE A 120 -11.95 -2.63 -4.28
C ILE A 120 -12.44 -1.20 -4.13
N ALA A 121 -11.65 -0.38 -3.44
CA ALA A 121 -11.90 1.03 -3.19
C ALA A 121 -10.85 1.94 -3.82
N ALA A 122 -9.61 1.46 -3.98
CA ALA A 122 -8.57 2.16 -4.70
C ALA A 122 -7.52 1.18 -5.22
N ILE A 123 -6.79 1.62 -6.23
CA ILE A 123 -5.56 0.98 -6.69
C ILE A 123 -4.47 2.06 -6.79
N GLY A 124 -3.20 1.67 -6.84
CA GLY A 124 -2.14 2.65 -7.02
C GLY A 124 -0.75 2.12 -6.72
N ILE A 125 0.12 3.04 -6.32
CA ILE A 125 1.55 2.80 -6.19
C ILE A 125 2.04 3.25 -4.81
N PHE A 126 2.73 2.36 -4.11
CA PHE A 126 3.59 2.71 -2.99
C PHE A 126 4.97 3.10 -3.50
N VAL A 127 5.40 4.32 -3.17
CA VAL A 127 6.71 4.88 -3.55
C VAL A 127 7.61 4.89 -2.33
N ARG A 128 8.49 3.89 -2.24
CA ARG A 128 9.31 3.64 -1.04
C ARG A 128 10.25 4.80 -0.70
N SER A 129 10.93 5.37 -1.69
CA SER A 129 11.88 6.48 -1.50
C SER A 129 11.24 7.74 -0.91
N LEU A 130 9.92 7.88 -1.04
CA LEU A 130 9.13 8.96 -0.44
C LEU A 130 8.23 8.47 0.69
N ALA A 131 8.21 7.17 0.99
CA ALA A 131 7.30 6.53 1.94
C ALA A 131 5.85 7.02 1.80
N LEU A 132 5.30 7.00 0.58
CA LEU A 132 3.94 7.48 0.32
C LEU A 132 3.14 6.53 -0.56
N LEU A 133 1.82 6.61 -0.45
CA LEU A 133 0.87 5.99 -1.37
C LEU A 133 0.37 7.05 -2.35
N SER A 134 0.41 6.74 -3.65
CA SER A 134 -0.31 7.46 -4.69
C SER A 134 -1.43 6.55 -5.17
N LEU A 135 -2.67 6.88 -4.81
CA LEU A 135 -3.85 6.04 -5.01
C LEU A 135 -4.84 6.70 -5.96
N ASP A 136 -5.41 5.93 -6.86
CA ASP A 136 -6.61 6.30 -7.62
C ASP A 136 -7.83 5.67 -6.95
N VAL A 137 -8.59 6.50 -6.24
CA VAL A 137 -9.77 6.08 -5.47
C VAL A 137 -10.96 5.98 -6.41
N ILE A 138 -11.64 4.84 -6.37
CA ILE A 138 -12.81 4.56 -7.20
C ILE A 138 -14.03 5.26 -6.60
N ILE A 139 -14.57 6.24 -7.32
CA ILE A 139 -15.79 6.96 -6.92
C ILE A 139 -17.02 6.26 -7.50
N ASP A 140 -16.98 5.98 -8.80
CA ASP A 140 -18.01 5.24 -9.52
C ASP A 140 -17.33 4.28 -10.51
N PRO A 141 -17.36 2.95 -10.24
CA PRO A 141 -16.76 1.97 -11.13
C PRO A 141 -17.52 1.81 -12.46
N ASP A 142 -18.83 2.08 -12.48
CA ASP A 142 -19.66 1.93 -13.68
C ASP A 142 -19.45 3.09 -14.66
N GLN A 143 -19.10 4.27 -14.13
CA GLN A 143 -18.75 5.46 -14.92
C GLN A 143 -17.24 5.62 -15.15
N GLY A 144 -16.40 4.79 -14.53
CA GLY A 144 -14.94 4.93 -14.58
C GLY A 144 -14.44 6.22 -13.94
N GLU A 145 -15.11 6.70 -12.89
CA GLU A 145 -14.73 7.91 -12.17
C GLU A 145 -13.75 7.59 -11.04
N TYR A 146 -12.55 8.18 -11.15
CA TYR A 146 -11.47 8.02 -10.18
C TYR A 146 -11.02 9.37 -9.63
N GLN A 147 -10.57 9.37 -8.37
CA GLN A 147 -9.97 10.51 -7.72
C GLN A 147 -8.58 10.16 -7.20
N SER A 148 -7.56 10.87 -7.70
CA SER A 148 -6.20 10.67 -7.21
C SER A 148 -6.02 11.26 -5.80
N LEU A 149 -5.39 10.49 -4.93
CA LEU A 149 -5.10 10.81 -3.54
C LEU A 149 -3.65 10.41 -3.20
N VAL A 150 -2.96 11.30 -2.50
CA VAL A 150 -1.63 10.99 -1.95
C VAL A 150 -1.71 10.90 -0.43
N ILE A 151 -1.22 9.77 0.12
CA ILE A 151 -1.12 9.53 1.55
C ILE A 151 0.36 9.45 1.93
N LYS A 152 0.79 10.33 2.82
CA LYS A 152 2.16 10.41 3.30
C LYS A 152 2.34 9.59 4.57
N HIS A 153 3.54 9.08 4.79
CA HIS A 153 3.89 8.42 6.04
C HIS A 153 3.65 9.34 7.23
N PRO A 154 2.92 8.89 8.27
CA PRO A 154 2.46 9.76 9.36
C PRO A 154 3.58 10.25 10.29
N ILE A 155 4.72 9.55 10.34
CA ILE A 155 5.83 9.86 11.25
C ILE A 155 6.86 10.82 10.64
N ILE A 156 6.97 10.88 9.30
CA ILE A 156 7.97 11.72 8.63
C ILE A 156 7.51 13.17 8.74
N ARG A 157 8.19 13.93 9.61
CA ARG A 157 7.84 15.33 9.91
C ARG A 157 8.27 16.29 8.79
N ASP A 158 9.47 16.07 8.28
CA ASP A 158 10.10 16.94 7.28
C ASP A 158 10.18 16.22 5.94
N TYR A 159 9.05 16.12 5.26
CA TYR A 159 9.03 15.69 3.87
C TYR A 159 9.87 16.65 2.99
N PRO A 160 10.58 16.15 1.97
CA PRO A 160 11.27 17.01 1.00
C PRO A 160 10.32 18.07 0.45
N GLN A 161 10.74 19.34 0.41
CA GLN A 161 9.88 20.43 -0.06
C GLN A 161 9.38 20.21 -1.50
N ASP A 162 10.17 19.50 -2.30
CA ASP A 162 9.92 19.16 -3.70
C ASP A 162 9.30 17.76 -3.88
N TRP A 163 8.72 17.15 -2.83
CA TRP A 163 8.17 15.79 -2.89
C TRP A 163 7.16 15.58 -4.03
N GLU A 164 6.31 16.58 -4.34
CA GLU A 164 5.33 16.51 -5.44
C GLU A 164 6.01 16.35 -6.79
N THR A 165 7.08 17.11 -7.01
CA THR A 165 7.89 17.04 -8.22
C THR A 165 8.61 15.70 -8.31
N ARG A 166 9.18 15.22 -7.19
CA ARG A 166 9.83 13.90 -7.12
C ARG A 166 8.87 12.77 -7.43
N LEU A 167 7.66 12.81 -6.85
CA LEU A 167 6.61 11.84 -7.12
C LEU A 167 6.23 11.84 -8.59
N ARG A 168 6.01 13.02 -9.19
CA ARG A 168 5.66 13.12 -10.61
C ARG A 168 6.74 12.52 -11.51
N ARG A 169 8.01 12.86 -11.27
CA ARG A 169 9.16 12.31 -12.01
C ARG A 169 9.26 10.80 -11.87
N PHE A 170 9.03 10.29 -10.67
CA PHE A 170 8.99 8.85 -10.41
C PHE A 170 7.88 8.15 -11.20
N LEU A 171 6.65 8.68 -11.15
CA LEU A 171 5.50 8.12 -11.89
C LEU A 171 5.67 8.21 -13.41
N GLN A 172 6.48 9.16 -13.90
CA GLN A 172 6.85 9.29 -15.31
C GLN A 172 8.05 8.40 -15.72
N GLY A 173 8.62 7.65 -14.77
CA GLY A 173 9.81 6.82 -15.01
C GLY A 173 11.11 7.62 -15.19
N GLU A 174 11.13 8.91 -14.89
CA GLU A 174 12.31 9.78 -15.01
C GLU A 174 13.33 9.52 -13.88
N THR A 175 12.88 8.94 -12.76
CA THR A 175 13.71 8.62 -11.60
C THR A 175 13.35 7.24 -11.05
N ARG A 176 14.35 6.49 -10.59
CA ARG A 176 14.17 5.19 -9.91
C ARG A 176 13.87 5.37 -8.42
N GLY A 177 13.18 4.39 -7.83
CA GLY A 177 12.83 4.34 -6.41
C GLY A 177 13.96 3.80 -5.53
N GLU A 178 15.19 4.28 -5.72
CA GLU A 178 16.33 3.99 -4.85
C GLU A 178 16.39 4.93 -3.63
#